data_AF-B4PQ19-F1
#
_entry.id   AF-B4PQ19-F1
#
_cell.length_a   1.000
_cell.length_b   1.000
_cell.length_c   1.000
_cell.angle_alpha   90.00
_cell.angle_beta   90.00
_cell.angle_gamma   90.00
#
_symmetry.space_group_name_H-M   'P 1'
#
loop_
_entity.id
_entity.type
_entity.pdbx_description
1 polymer ?
#
loop_
_entity_poly.entity_id
_entity_poly.type
_entity_poly.pdbx_seq_one_letter_code
_entity_poly.pdbx_strand_id
1 'polypeptide(L)'
;MKRLTIAVFWLACINLASTTCCTSAATLHFKIRGGVCGVVGAKSNGTGCKITICANGEALVGSYCGRAACDVFGCQCIRGCLQGSFASDFLKKNYIHGIELLGTEMSELCFLCQFIPRKLEVAIN
;
A
#
# COMPACT_ATOMS: atom_id res chain seq x y z
N MET A 1 30.18 18.26 -25.15
CA MET A 1 28.96 18.55 -24.36
C MET A 1 28.10 17.29 -24.16
N LYS A 2 28.66 16.20 -23.59
CA LYS A 2 27.94 14.92 -23.35
C LYS A 2 28.03 14.43 -21.89
N ARG A 3 28.77 15.15 -21.03
CA ARG A 3 28.99 14.78 -19.62
C ARG A 3 27.98 15.42 -18.66
N LEU A 4 27.38 16.55 -19.03
CA LEU A 4 26.37 17.24 -18.21
C LEU A 4 25.02 16.50 -18.18
N THR A 5 24.62 15.85 -19.28
CA THR A 5 23.33 15.15 -19.36
C THR A 5 23.27 13.90 -18.49
N ILE A 6 24.40 13.21 -18.32
CA ILE A 6 24.50 12.00 -17.47
C ILE A 6 24.37 12.38 -15.98
N ALA A 7 25.00 13.48 -15.56
CA ALA A 7 24.93 13.95 -14.18
C ALA A 7 23.52 14.42 -13.78
N VAL A 8 22.80 15.10 -14.67
CA VAL A 8 21.42 15.55 -14.41
C VAL A 8 20.46 14.36 -14.27
N PHE A 9 20.66 13.30 -15.08
CA PHE A 9 19.86 12.07 -14.96
C PHE A 9 20.09 11.33 -13.63
N TRP A 10 21.31 11.35 -13.11
CA TRP A 10 21.61 10.75 -11.80
C TRP A 10 21.04 11.55 -10.61
N LEU A 11 21.06 12.87 -10.66
CA LEU A 11 20.50 13.72 -9.58
C LEU A 11 18.98 13.60 -9.45
N ALA A 12 18.25 13.38 -10.56
CA ALA A 12 16.80 13.17 -10.53
C ALA A 12 16.42 11.85 -9.84
N CYS A 13 17.21 10.79 -10.01
CA CYS A 13 16.95 9.49 -9.40
C CYS A 13 17.17 9.48 -7.87
N ILE A 14 18.12 10.26 -7.35
CA ILE A 14 18.44 10.28 -5.90
C ILE A 14 17.31 10.97 -5.10
N ASN A 15 16.65 11.98 -5.66
CA ASN A 15 15.52 12.66 -5.01
C ASN A 15 14.27 11.78 -4.91
N LEU A 16 14.11 10.80 -5.81
CA LEU A 16 13.02 9.83 -5.74
C LEU A 16 13.23 8.81 -4.61
N ALA A 17 14.47 8.52 -4.24
CA ALA A 17 14.81 7.60 -3.16
C ALA A 17 14.62 8.19 -1.74
N SER A 18 14.47 9.51 -1.62
CA SER A 18 14.39 10.21 -0.33
C SER A 18 12.96 10.65 0.05
N THR A 19 11.97 10.42 -0.81
CA THR A 19 10.57 10.75 -0.50
C THR A 19 9.82 9.51 -0.01
N THR A 20 9.23 9.62 1.17
CA THR A 20 8.37 8.56 1.72
C THR A 20 7.04 8.56 0.98
N CYS A 21 6.82 7.51 0.18
CA CYS A 21 5.57 7.32 -0.57
C CYS A 21 4.67 6.30 0.13
N CYS A 22 3.38 6.58 0.20
CA CYS A 22 2.39 5.79 0.92
C CYS A 22 1.54 4.96 -0.04
N THR A 23 2.21 4.30 -0.98
CA THR A 23 1.59 3.56 -2.09
C THR A 23 1.40 2.09 -1.77
N SER A 24 2.00 1.60 -0.69
CA SER A 24 1.91 0.21 -0.25
C SER A 24 0.56 -0.06 0.43
N ALA A 25 -0.15 -1.04 -0.12
CA ALA A 25 -1.39 -1.57 0.46
C ALA A 25 -1.38 -3.10 0.39
N ALA A 26 -2.25 -3.74 1.16
CA ALA A 26 -2.45 -5.17 1.09
C ALA A 26 -3.92 -5.47 0.80
N THR A 27 -4.17 -6.33 -0.18
CA THR A 27 -5.49 -6.86 -0.48
C THR A 27 -5.64 -8.20 0.22
N LEU A 28 -6.57 -8.28 1.16
CA LEU A 28 -6.85 -9.50 1.92
C LEU A 28 -8.08 -10.19 1.34
N HIS A 29 -7.95 -11.50 1.19
CA HIS A 29 -9.04 -12.42 0.89
C HIS A 29 -9.29 -13.26 2.14
N PHE A 30 -10.50 -13.25 2.66
CA PHE A 30 -10.81 -13.91 3.93
C PHE A 30 -12.27 -14.33 4.04
N LYS A 31 -12.60 -15.13 5.05
CA LYS A 31 -13.97 -15.47 5.44
C LYS A 31 -14.23 -15.04 6.87
N ILE A 32 -15.49 -14.72 7.16
CA ILE A 32 -15.97 -14.42 8.52
C ILE A 32 -16.90 -15.56 8.92
N ARG A 33 -16.66 -16.18 10.07
CA ARG A 33 -17.54 -17.25 10.57
C ARG A 33 -18.85 -16.65 11.05
N GLY A 34 -19.93 -16.89 10.29
CA GLY A 34 -21.29 -16.46 10.66
C GLY A 34 -21.56 -14.95 10.54
N GLY A 35 -20.72 -14.19 9.81
CA GLY A 35 -20.87 -12.75 9.66
C GLY A 35 -20.84 -12.27 8.21
N VAL A 36 -21.13 -10.98 8.00
CA VAL A 36 -21.12 -10.33 6.67
C VAL A 36 -19.88 -9.46 6.51
N CYS A 37 -19.33 -9.38 5.29
CA CYS A 37 -18.09 -8.65 5.00
C CYS A 37 -18.13 -7.16 5.41
N GLY A 38 -19.31 -6.55 5.40
CA GLY A 38 -19.49 -5.14 5.72
C GLY A 38 -19.13 -4.76 7.16
N VAL A 39 -19.16 -5.71 8.11
CA VAL A 39 -18.85 -5.41 9.53
C VAL A 39 -17.41 -4.97 9.76
N VAL A 40 -16.51 -5.34 8.85
CA VAL A 40 -15.09 -4.94 8.86
C VAL A 40 -14.72 -4.02 7.70
N GLY A 41 -15.71 -3.42 7.04
CA GLY A 41 -15.51 -2.54 5.88
C GLY A 41 -15.07 -3.27 4.60
N ALA A 42 -15.24 -4.60 4.53
CA ALA A 42 -14.89 -5.40 3.37
C ALA A 42 -16.07 -5.58 2.41
N LYS A 43 -15.76 -5.91 1.15
CA LYS A 43 -16.75 -6.22 0.11
C LYS A 43 -16.83 -7.73 -0.10
N SER A 44 -18.00 -8.23 -0.51
CA SER A 44 -18.13 -9.64 -0.90
C SER A 44 -17.48 -9.87 -2.28
N ASN A 45 -16.77 -10.98 -2.43
CA ASN A 45 -16.15 -11.44 -3.67
C ASN A 45 -16.71 -12.82 -4.11
N GLY A 46 -17.97 -13.11 -3.75
CA GLY A 46 -18.68 -14.35 -4.09
C GLY A 46 -18.36 -15.52 -3.16
N THR A 47 -17.09 -15.89 -3.01
CA THR A 47 -16.65 -17.02 -2.16
C THR A 47 -16.17 -16.60 -0.77
N GLY A 48 -16.09 -15.30 -0.51
CA GLY A 48 -15.62 -14.72 0.75
C GLY A 48 -15.64 -13.20 0.70
N CYS A 49 -14.83 -12.59 1.55
CA CYS A 49 -14.65 -11.16 1.69
C CYS A 49 -13.32 -10.72 1.08
N LYS A 50 -13.32 -9.53 0.47
CA LYS A 50 -12.16 -8.84 -0.07
C LYS A 50 -12.09 -7.44 0.51
N ILE A 51 -10.90 -7.05 0.99
CA ILE A 51 -10.63 -5.70 1.48
C ILE A 51 -9.22 -5.29 1.09
N THR A 52 -9.04 -4.02 0.73
CA THR A 52 -7.73 -3.42 0.56
C THR A 52 -7.45 -2.57 1.80
N ILE A 53 -6.34 -2.84 2.47
CA ILE A 53 -5.96 -2.22 3.74
C ILE A 53 -4.60 -1.53 3.64
N CYS A 54 -4.39 -0.58 4.53
CA CYS A 54 -3.10 0.04 4.79
C CYS A 54 -2.30 -0.70 5.86
N ALA A 55 -1.05 -0.28 6.10
CA ALA A 55 -0.17 -0.95 7.04
C ALA A 55 -0.73 -1.03 8.47
N ASN A 56 -1.56 -0.07 8.89
CA ASN A 56 -2.21 -0.07 10.21
C ASN A 56 -3.40 -1.04 10.34
N GLY A 57 -3.68 -1.86 9.31
CA GLY A 57 -4.77 -2.82 9.30
C GLY A 57 -6.16 -2.22 9.09
N GLU A 58 -6.25 -0.96 8.67
CA GLU A 58 -7.52 -0.31 8.32
C GLU A 58 -7.76 -0.32 6.82
N ALA A 59 -9.04 -0.30 6.44
CA ALA A 59 -9.46 -0.18 5.04
C ALA A 59 -8.81 1.06 4.39
N LEU A 60 -8.37 0.92 3.15
CA LEU A 60 -7.89 2.03 2.35
C LEU A 60 -9.03 3.04 2.14
N VAL A 61 -8.82 4.29 2.56
CA VAL A 61 -9.74 5.41 2.34
C VAL A 61 -9.07 6.40 1.39
N GLY A 62 -9.71 6.64 0.24
CA GLY A 62 -9.15 7.48 -0.82
C GLY A 62 -8.21 6.71 -1.75
N SER A 63 -7.11 7.34 -2.17
CA SER A 63 -6.19 6.80 -3.18
C SER A 63 -4.92 6.15 -2.61
N TYR A 64 -4.48 6.56 -1.41
CA TYR A 64 -3.17 6.20 -0.85
C TYR A 64 -3.25 5.99 0.68
N CYS A 65 -2.25 5.32 1.24
CA CYS A 65 -2.15 5.01 2.68
C CYS A 65 -1.49 6.14 3.50
N GLY A 66 -1.76 7.39 3.15
CA GLY A 66 -1.32 8.56 3.90
C GLY A 66 -2.17 8.76 5.16
N ARG A 67 -1.59 9.38 6.21
CA ARG A 67 -2.37 9.82 7.38
C ARG A 67 -3.31 10.98 7.04
N ALA A 68 -3.01 11.70 5.97
CA ALA A 68 -3.82 12.76 5.38
C ALA A 68 -3.49 12.85 3.87
N ALA A 69 -3.97 13.91 3.21
CA ALA A 69 -3.80 14.08 1.76
C ALA A 69 -2.33 13.96 1.32
N CYS A 70 -2.15 13.32 0.16
CA CYS A 70 -0.89 13.13 -0.53
C CYS A 70 -0.88 13.88 -1.86
N ASP A 71 0.29 13.98 -2.47
CA ASP A 71 0.37 14.41 -3.87
C ASP A 71 -0.23 13.36 -4.83
N VAL A 72 -0.24 13.69 -6.13
CA VAL A 72 -0.81 12.85 -7.18
C VAL A 72 -0.09 11.50 -7.31
N PHE A 73 1.18 11.42 -6.92
CA PHE A 73 1.98 10.19 -6.97
C PHE A 73 1.86 9.33 -5.70
N GLY A 74 1.15 9.84 -4.68
CA GLY A 74 1.04 9.16 -3.39
C GLY A 74 2.24 9.37 -2.48
N CYS A 75 3.05 10.38 -2.78
CA CYS A 75 4.20 10.79 -1.99
C CYS A 75 3.90 12.09 -1.24
N GLN A 76 4.85 12.48 -0.38
CA GLN A 76 4.78 13.72 0.41
C GLN A 76 3.45 13.90 1.17
N CYS A 77 2.91 12.79 1.68
CA CYS A 77 1.65 12.79 2.41
C CYS A 77 1.77 13.64 3.68
N ILE A 78 0.74 14.45 3.95
CA ILE A 78 0.66 15.23 5.19
C ILE A 78 0.71 14.25 6.38
N ARG A 79 1.67 14.47 7.29
CA ARG A 79 1.96 13.59 8.45
C ARG A 79 2.45 12.17 8.08
N GLY A 80 2.88 11.95 6.85
CA GLY A 80 3.47 10.68 6.40
C GLY A 80 2.47 9.55 6.25
N CYS A 81 2.97 8.31 6.28
CA CYS A 81 2.18 7.11 6.02
C CYS A 81 1.56 6.51 7.29
N LEU A 82 0.46 5.76 7.09
CA LEU A 82 -0.04 4.83 8.08
C LEU A 82 0.99 3.70 8.28
N GLN A 83 1.28 3.36 9.53
CA GLN A 83 2.28 2.37 9.89
C GLN A 83 1.64 1.19 10.62
N GLY A 84 2.25 0.01 10.48
CA GLY A 84 1.82 -1.23 11.10
C GLY A 84 2.28 -2.46 10.33
N SER A 85 1.60 -3.59 10.56
CA SER A 85 1.92 -4.92 10.03
C SER A 85 0.77 -5.52 9.20
N PHE A 86 0.02 -4.67 8.49
CA PHE A 86 -1.03 -5.02 7.51
C PHE A 86 -2.02 -6.07 8.04
N ALA A 87 -1.96 -7.29 7.52
CA ALA A 87 -2.86 -8.39 7.87
C ALA A 87 -2.85 -8.70 9.37
N SER A 88 -1.69 -8.59 10.02
CA SER A 88 -1.56 -8.87 11.46
C SER A 88 -2.36 -7.88 12.29
N ASP A 89 -2.29 -6.58 11.94
CA ASP A 89 -3.06 -5.55 12.63
C ASP A 89 -4.55 -5.63 12.31
N PHE A 90 -4.89 -6.00 11.07
CA PHE A 90 -6.28 -6.24 10.68
C PHE A 90 -6.91 -7.38 11.49
N LEU A 91 -6.22 -8.51 11.63
CA LEU A 91 -6.68 -9.63 12.45
C LEU A 91 -6.78 -9.25 13.93
N LYS A 92 -5.79 -8.49 14.44
CA LYS A 92 -5.80 -8.04 15.84
C LYS A 92 -6.97 -7.11 16.13
N LYS A 93 -7.30 -6.19 15.23
CA LYS A 93 -8.45 -5.27 15.37
C LYS A 93 -9.79 -6.00 15.28
N ASN A 94 -9.86 -7.05 14.47
CA ASN A 94 -11.10 -7.77 14.17
C ASN A 94 -11.17 -9.17 14.81
N TYR A 95 -10.43 -9.40 15.89
CA TYR A 95 -10.26 -10.73 16.50
C TYR A 95 -11.61 -11.36 16.91
N ILE A 96 -12.59 -10.54 17.29
CA ILE A 96 -13.94 -10.97 17.68
C ILE A 96 -14.75 -11.59 16.53
N HIS A 97 -14.38 -11.32 15.29
CA HIS A 97 -15.15 -11.75 14.12
C HIS A 97 -14.71 -13.12 13.57
N GLY A 98 -13.74 -13.79 14.21
CA GLY A 98 -13.32 -15.13 13.81
C GLY A 98 -12.89 -15.20 12.34
N ILE A 99 -12.05 -14.26 11.93
CA ILE A 99 -11.59 -14.10 10.55
C ILE A 99 -10.64 -15.24 10.17
N GLU A 100 -10.90 -15.86 9.03
CA GLU A 100 -10.06 -16.88 8.42
C GLU A 100 -9.45 -16.33 7.12
N LEU A 101 -8.14 -16.01 7.15
CA LEU A 101 -7.43 -15.54 5.97
C LEU A 101 -7.28 -16.66 4.94
N LEU A 102 -7.68 -16.38 3.70
CA LEU A 102 -7.49 -17.24 2.54
C LEU A 102 -6.24 -16.85 1.74
N GLY A 103 -5.91 -15.55 1.73
CA GLY A 103 -4.77 -15.03 0.98
C GLY A 103 -4.51 -13.55 1.26
N THR A 104 -3.27 -13.13 1.03
CA THR A 104 -2.82 -11.74 1.16
C THR A 104 -1.98 -11.38 -0.04
N GLU A 105 -2.35 -10.31 -0.73
CA GLU A 105 -1.63 -9.81 -1.90
C GLU A 105 -1.17 -8.38 -1.63
N MET A 106 0.13 -8.14 -1.67
CA MET A 106 0.64 -6.76 -1.61
C MET A 106 0.35 -6.06 -2.94
N SER A 107 -0.17 -4.84 -2.85
CA SER A 107 -0.59 -4.02 -3.99
C SER A 107 0.05 -2.65 -3.89
N GLU A 108 0.33 -2.06 -5.05
CA GLU A 108 0.97 -0.76 -5.17
C GLU A 108 0.00 0.20 -5.84
N LEU A 109 -0.46 1.17 -5.04
CA LEU A 109 -1.52 2.09 -5.38
C LEU A 109 -1.07 3.20 -6.35
N CYS A 110 0.24 3.36 -6.54
CA CYS A 110 0.78 4.29 -7.53
C CYS A 110 0.54 3.76 -8.95
N PHE A 111 -0.59 4.14 -9.53
CA PHE A 111 -0.97 3.79 -10.90
C PHE A 111 0.07 4.25 -11.93
N LEU A 112 0.62 5.45 -11.75
CA LEU A 112 1.64 6.00 -12.67
C LEU A 112 3.00 5.30 -12.54
N CYS A 113 3.28 4.67 -11.39
CA CYS A 113 4.52 3.92 -11.19
C CYS A 113 4.53 2.59 -11.95
N GLN A 114 3.41 2.10 -12.46
CA GLN A 114 3.40 0.91 -13.33
C GLN A 114 4.06 1.18 -14.69
N PHE A 115 4.11 2.45 -15.11
CA PHE A 115 4.77 2.88 -16.34
C PHE A 115 6.24 3.27 -16.12
N ILE A 116 6.72 3.23 -14.87
CA ILE A 116 8.12 3.48 -14.50
C ILE A 116 8.73 2.13 -14.08
N PRO A 117 9.78 1.62 -14.75
CA PRO A 117 10.30 0.29 -14.47
C PRO A 117 10.84 0.17 -13.03
N ARG A 118 10.17 -0.63 -12.19
CA ARG A 118 10.59 -1.04 -10.83
C ARG A 118 11.78 -2.00 -10.80
N LYS A 119 12.78 -1.82 -11.67
CA LYS A 119 13.98 -2.65 -11.66
C LYS A 119 15.21 -1.77 -11.55
N LEU A 120 15.40 -1.22 -10.36
CA LEU A 120 16.70 -0.71 -9.94
C LEU A 120 16.85 -0.82 -8.41
N GLU A 121 16.68 -2.03 -7.87
CA GLU A 121 17.44 -2.41 -6.67
C GLU A 121 18.91 -2.47 -7.09
N VAL A 122 19.58 -1.33 -7.06
CA VAL A 122 21.04 -1.29 -7.11
C VAL A 122 21.50 -1.82 -5.76
N ALA A 123 21.88 -3.09 -5.73
CA ALA A 123 22.80 -3.59 -4.72
C ALA A 123 24.08 -2.76 -4.86
N ILE A 124 24.27 -1.80 -3.96
CA ILE A 124 25.56 -1.15 -3.77
C ILE A 124 26.35 -2.08 -2.85
N ASN A 125 27.28 -2.84 -3.44
CA ASN A 125 28.47 -3.32 -2.76
C ASN A 125 29.68 -2.82 -3.56
#